data_AF-A0A954A5Q8-F1
#
_entry.id   AF-A0A954A5Q8-F1
#
_cell.length_a   1.000
_cell.length_b   1.000
_cell.length_c   1.000
_cell.angle_alpha   90.00
_cell.angle_beta   90.00
_cell.angle_gamma   90.00
#
_symmetry.space_group_name_H-M   'P 1'
#
loop_
_entity.id
_entity.type
_entity.pdbx_description
1 polymer ?
#
loop_
_entity_poly.entity_id
_entity_poly.type
_entity_poly.pdbx_seq_one_letter_code
_entity_poly.pdbx_strand_id
1 'polypeptide(L)'
;MHLAIDIDDTITVAPKFFAAITQRWTEARVTIVTFRVDRAKTEAFLENHGIRYDRLITSDDPVHGCPIERDMAEWKVEVYHAIAPDLIFEDMLEVVQKLDPSIPVLLPCDAVIRAWIGRSLSEHEL
;
A
#
# COMPACT_ATOMS: atom_id res chain seq x y z
N MET A 1 5.94 -3.48 -15.49
CA MET A 1 5.50 -2.44 -14.54
C MET A 1 5.45 -3.06 -13.15
N HIS A 2 5.90 -2.35 -12.13
CA HIS A 2 5.91 -2.78 -10.74
C HIS A 2 5.24 -1.72 -9.88
N LEU A 3 4.10 -2.08 -9.29
CA LEU A 3 3.40 -1.26 -8.30
C LEU A 3 3.82 -1.63 -6.89
N ALA A 4 4.02 -0.62 -6.07
CA ALA A 4 4.00 -0.78 -4.63
C ALA A 4 2.76 -0.06 -4.04
N ILE A 5 2.04 -0.75 -3.14
CA ILE A 5 0.79 -0.24 -2.57
C ILE A 5 0.86 -0.40 -1.06
N ASP A 6 0.66 0.69 -0.34
CA ASP A 6 0.47 0.68 1.10
C ASP A 6 -0.93 0.18 1.51
N ILE A 7 -1.10 -0.24 2.76
CA ILE A 7 -2.39 -0.72 3.27
C ILE A 7 -3.13 0.34 4.07
N ASP A 8 -2.55 0.77 5.18
CA ASP A 8 -3.21 1.63 6.15
C ASP A 8 -3.42 3.01 5.52
N ASP A 9 -4.62 3.55 5.66
CA ASP A 9 -5.06 4.80 5.04
C ASP A 9 -4.91 4.90 3.49
N THR A 10 -4.56 3.79 2.85
CA THR A 10 -4.48 3.58 1.40
C THR A 10 -5.53 2.56 0.95
N ILE A 11 -5.23 1.25 1.04
CA ILE A 11 -6.19 0.19 0.68
C ILE A 11 -7.39 0.21 1.63
N THR A 12 -7.19 0.46 2.92
CA THR A 12 -8.31 0.49 3.89
C THR A 12 -9.34 1.58 3.58
N VAL A 13 -8.93 2.66 2.93
CA VAL A 13 -9.83 3.76 2.53
C VAL A 13 -10.62 3.41 1.27
N ALA A 14 -10.03 2.69 0.32
CA ALA A 14 -10.64 2.46 -0.99
C ALA A 14 -10.46 1.01 -1.49
N PRO A 15 -10.88 -0.02 -0.72
CA PRO A 15 -10.54 -1.40 -1.04
C PRO A 15 -11.08 -1.84 -2.40
N LYS A 16 -12.30 -1.42 -2.79
CA LYS A 16 -12.88 -1.74 -4.10
C LYS A 16 -12.08 -1.13 -5.26
N PHE A 17 -11.54 0.07 -5.08
CA PHE A 17 -10.67 0.69 -6.09
C PHE A 17 -9.41 -0.16 -6.26
N PHE A 18 -8.74 -0.49 -5.17
CA PHE A 18 -7.49 -1.25 -5.23
C PHE A 18 -7.72 -2.68 -5.75
N ALA A 19 -8.84 -3.32 -5.42
CA ALA A 19 -9.24 -4.59 -6.02
C ALA A 19 -9.38 -4.45 -7.55
N ALA A 20 -10.13 -3.43 -7.98
CA ALA A 20 -10.40 -3.14 -9.38
C ALA A 20 -9.14 -2.83 -10.19
N ILE A 21 -8.18 -2.07 -9.66
CA ILE A 21 -6.94 -1.75 -10.40
C ILE A 21 -5.97 -2.93 -10.41
N THR A 22 -5.80 -3.63 -9.28
CA THR A 22 -4.83 -4.74 -9.18
C THR A 22 -5.22 -5.92 -10.06
N GLN A 23 -6.52 -6.10 -10.32
CA GLN A 23 -7.05 -7.08 -11.29
C GLN A 23 -6.95 -6.61 -12.75
N ARG A 24 -7.02 -5.29 -13.02
CA ARG A 24 -6.91 -4.74 -14.39
C ARG A 24 -5.49 -4.72 -14.93
N TRP A 25 -4.50 -4.55 -14.06
CA TRP A 25 -3.09 -4.53 -14.44
C TRP A 25 -2.47 -5.92 -14.27
N THR A 26 -2.94 -6.88 -15.10
CA THR A 26 -2.57 -8.31 -15.01
C THR A 26 -1.07 -8.56 -15.19
N GLU A 27 -0.42 -7.79 -16.07
CA GLU A 27 1.02 -7.91 -16.35
C GLU A 27 1.90 -7.11 -15.38
N ALA A 28 1.31 -6.33 -14.48
CA ALA A 28 2.06 -5.55 -13.51
C ALA A 28 2.37 -6.41 -12.30
N ARG A 29 3.62 -6.40 -11.84
CA ARG A 29 3.97 -6.92 -10.52
C ARG A 29 3.36 -6.00 -9.46
N VAL A 30 2.59 -6.53 -8.51
CA VAL A 30 1.99 -5.78 -7.41
C VAL A 30 2.62 -6.25 -6.10
N THR A 31 3.27 -5.33 -5.41
CA THR A 31 3.83 -5.56 -4.06
C THR A 31 3.05 -4.74 -3.05
N ILE A 32 2.50 -5.39 -2.05
CA ILE A 32 1.92 -4.72 -0.89
C ILE A 32 3.04 -4.50 0.12
N VAL A 33 3.18 -3.28 0.62
CA VAL A 33 4.16 -2.90 1.66
C VAL A 33 3.39 -2.33 2.83
N THR A 34 3.60 -2.84 4.04
CA THR A 34 2.89 -2.35 5.24
C THR A 34 3.74 -2.54 6.48
N PHE A 35 3.64 -1.63 7.45
CA PHE A 35 4.32 -1.78 8.74
C PHE A 35 3.61 -2.75 9.70
N ARG A 36 2.49 -3.35 9.29
CA ARG A 36 1.78 -4.36 10.08
C ARG A 36 2.69 -5.56 10.37
N VAL A 37 2.64 -6.05 11.60
CA VAL A 37 3.36 -7.25 12.07
C VAL A 37 2.56 -8.54 11.88
N ASP A 38 1.24 -8.45 11.70
CA ASP A 38 0.36 -9.61 11.59
C ASP A 38 0.13 -9.93 10.11
N ARG A 39 1.01 -10.76 9.55
CA ARG A 39 0.94 -11.19 8.15
C ARG A 39 -0.37 -11.93 7.86
N ALA A 40 -0.75 -12.91 8.67
CA ALA A 40 -1.94 -13.74 8.43
C ALA A 40 -3.23 -12.91 8.39
N LYS A 41 -3.40 -11.98 9.34
CA LYS A 41 -4.56 -11.07 9.33
C LYS A 41 -4.54 -10.12 8.13
N THR A 42 -3.34 -9.70 7.71
CA THR A 42 -3.16 -8.84 6.54
C THR A 42 -3.54 -9.57 5.25
N GLU A 43 -3.08 -10.80 5.08
CA GLU A 43 -3.43 -11.65 3.93
C GLU A 43 -4.94 -11.90 3.88
N ALA A 44 -5.56 -12.25 5.00
CA ALA A 44 -7.01 -12.44 5.09
C ALA A 44 -7.80 -11.17 4.73
N PHE A 45 -7.32 -9.99 5.15
CA PHE A 45 -7.92 -8.71 4.76
C PHE A 45 -7.84 -8.46 3.25
N LEU A 46 -6.68 -8.73 2.64
CA LEU A 46 -6.46 -8.55 1.19
C LEU A 46 -7.31 -9.54 0.39
N GLU A 47 -7.39 -10.79 0.83
CA GLU A 47 -8.22 -11.85 0.22
C GLU A 47 -9.71 -11.50 0.28
N ASN A 48 -10.21 -11.09 1.44
CA ASN A 48 -11.62 -10.71 1.62
C ASN A 48 -12.07 -9.57 0.71
N HIS A 49 -11.15 -8.70 0.29
CA HIS A 49 -11.44 -7.60 -0.64
C HIS A 49 -11.03 -7.90 -2.09
N GLY A 50 -10.55 -9.11 -2.39
CA GLY A 50 -10.16 -9.50 -3.75
C GLY A 50 -8.96 -8.71 -4.29
N ILE A 51 -8.05 -8.26 -3.41
CA ILE A 51 -6.83 -7.56 -3.81
C ILE A 51 -5.83 -8.56 -4.38
N ARG A 52 -5.45 -8.38 -5.65
CA ARG A 52 -4.40 -9.19 -6.29
C ARG A 52 -3.03 -8.62 -5.89
N TYR A 53 -2.13 -9.47 -5.43
CA TYR A 53 -0.73 -9.11 -5.19
C TYR A 53 0.21 -10.29 -5.44
N ASP A 54 1.45 -10.00 -5.80
CA ASP A 54 2.51 -11.00 -6.02
C ASP A 54 3.44 -11.15 -4.82
N ARG A 55 3.54 -10.10 -3.99
CA ARG A 55 4.36 -10.09 -2.78
C ARG A 55 3.71 -9.22 -1.71
N LEU A 56 3.69 -9.70 -0.48
CA LEU A 56 3.37 -8.93 0.70
C LEU A 56 4.66 -8.74 1.52
N ILE A 57 5.01 -7.50 1.84
CA ILE A 57 6.13 -7.14 2.71
C ILE A 57 5.53 -6.48 3.95
N THR A 58 5.60 -7.20 5.06
CA THR A 58 5.23 -6.78 6.41
C THR A 58 6.49 -6.40 7.21
N SER A 59 6.34 -5.77 8.37
CA SER A 59 7.49 -5.44 9.24
C SER A 59 8.19 -6.69 9.80
N ASP A 60 7.57 -7.86 9.75
CA ASP A 60 8.17 -9.16 10.09
C ASP A 60 8.69 -9.96 8.87
N ASP A 61 8.77 -9.34 7.67
CA ASP A 61 9.25 -10.01 6.46
C ASP A 61 10.68 -10.57 6.63
N PRO A 62 10.97 -11.81 6.21
CA PRO A 62 12.28 -12.41 6.44
C PRO A 62 13.44 -11.72 5.69
N VAL A 63 13.15 -10.95 4.63
CA VAL A 63 14.16 -10.28 3.81
C VAL A 63 14.21 -8.78 4.13
N HIS A 64 13.05 -8.15 4.30
CA HIS A 64 12.94 -6.71 4.50
C HIS A 64 12.35 -6.30 5.83
N GLY A 65 12.08 -7.22 6.75
CA GLY A 65 11.50 -6.90 8.04
C GLY A 65 12.41 -6.03 8.91
N CYS A 66 11.82 -5.40 9.92
CA CYS A 66 12.52 -4.59 10.90
C CYS A 66 11.88 -4.71 12.29
N PRO A 67 12.64 -4.43 13.37
CA PRO A 67 12.07 -4.27 14.71
C PRO A 67 11.00 -3.18 14.72
N ILE A 68 9.98 -3.31 15.58
CA ILE A 68 8.85 -2.37 15.65
C ILE A 68 9.25 -0.99 16.18
N GLU A 69 10.38 -0.91 16.88
CA GLU A 69 10.96 0.32 17.40
C GLU A 69 11.63 1.17 16.32
N ARG A 70 11.81 0.61 15.12
CA ARG A 70 12.37 1.33 13.98
C ARG A 70 11.37 2.37 13.47
N ASP A 71 11.90 3.50 13.00
CA ASP A 71 11.09 4.50 12.31
C ASP A 71 10.41 3.89 11.07
N MET A 72 9.08 3.95 11.05
CA MET A 72 8.25 3.37 10.00
C MET A 72 8.54 4.00 8.64
N ALA A 73 8.74 5.32 8.60
CA ALA A 73 8.95 6.05 7.36
C ALA A 73 10.29 5.68 6.73
N GLU A 74 11.37 5.67 7.54
CA GLU A 74 12.70 5.23 7.10
C GLU A 74 12.69 3.80 6.59
N TRP A 75 12.03 2.89 7.31
CA TRP A 75 11.89 1.51 6.87
C TRP A 75 11.18 1.40 5.52
N LYS A 76 10.01 2.05 5.37
CA LYS A 76 9.26 2.03 4.11
C LYS A 76 10.09 2.55 2.94
N VAL A 77 10.83 3.66 3.14
CA VAL A 77 11.72 4.24 2.12
C VAL A 77 12.80 3.25 1.69
N GLU A 78 13.44 2.56 2.65
CA GLU A 78 14.41 1.50 2.33
C GLU A 78 13.80 0.35 1.54
N VAL A 79 12.60 -0.10 1.93
CA VAL A 79 11.87 -1.14 1.18
C VAL A 79 11.60 -0.67 -0.24
N TYR A 80 11.10 0.55 -0.43
CA TYR A 80 10.81 1.10 -1.76
C TYR A 80 12.08 1.25 -2.61
N HIS A 81 13.21 1.68 -2.03
CA HIS A 81 14.48 1.68 -2.75
C HIS A 81 14.94 0.27 -3.14
N ALA A 82 14.78 -0.71 -2.24
CA ALA A 82 15.22 -2.08 -2.48
C ALA A 82 14.39 -2.79 -3.56
N ILE A 83 13.07 -2.52 -3.61
CA ILE A 83 12.19 -3.16 -4.59
C ILE A 83 12.05 -2.36 -5.89
N ALA A 84 12.46 -1.08 -5.90
CA ALA A 84 12.49 -0.17 -7.04
C ALA A 84 11.19 -0.18 -7.89
N PRO A 85 10.03 0.21 -7.31
CA PRO A 85 8.77 0.20 -8.02
C PRO A 85 8.70 1.33 -9.06
N ASP A 86 7.91 1.14 -10.11
CA ASP A 86 7.62 2.16 -11.13
C ASP A 86 6.59 3.19 -10.66
N LEU A 87 5.75 2.81 -9.68
CA LEU A 87 4.66 3.63 -9.14
C LEU A 87 4.34 3.20 -7.71
N ILE A 88 4.18 4.18 -6.80
CA ILE A 88 3.84 3.95 -5.40
C ILE A 88 2.47 4.55 -5.08
N PHE A 89 1.63 3.82 -4.37
CA PHE A 89 0.48 4.34 -3.65
C PHE A 89 0.81 4.34 -2.15
N GLU A 90 0.93 5.53 -1.56
CA GLU A 90 1.37 5.72 -0.18
C GLU A 90 0.62 6.93 0.38
N ASP A 91 0.12 6.83 1.61
CA ASP A 91 -0.67 7.87 2.25
C ASP A 91 0.15 8.77 3.17
N MET A 92 1.30 8.29 3.64
CA MET A 92 2.10 8.95 4.66
C MET A 92 3.06 9.96 4.03
N LEU A 93 2.78 11.26 4.25
CA LEU A 93 3.58 12.37 3.70
C LEU A 93 5.07 12.26 4.04
N GLU A 94 5.41 11.77 5.24
CA GLU A 94 6.80 11.60 5.65
C GLU A 94 7.58 10.60 4.78
N VAL A 95 6.93 9.52 4.32
CA VAL A 95 7.53 8.59 3.35
C VAL A 95 7.76 9.30 2.03
N VAL A 96 6.72 9.97 1.52
CA VAL A 96 6.74 10.65 0.22
C VAL A 96 7.84 11.71 0.16
N GLN A 97 8.06 12.45 1.26
CA GLN A 97 9.10 13.47 1.35
C GLN A 97 10.53 12.90 1.34
N LYS A 98 10.71 11.63 1.73
CA LYS A 98 12.00 10.96 1.81
C LYS A 98 12.32 10.12 0.55
N LEU A 99 11.33 9.84 -0.30
CA LEU A 99 11.50 9.08 -1.54
C LEU A 99 12.28 9.85 -2.61
N ASP A 100 12.90 9.12 -3.54
CA ASP A 100 13.48 9.70 -4.75
C ASP A 100 12.37 10.42 -5.56
N PRO A 101 12.50 11.74 -5.85
CA PRO A 101 11.49 12.49 -6.58
C PRO A 101 11.20 12.00 -8.00
N SER A 102 12.06 11.15 -8.56
CA SER A 102 11.84 10.52 -9.87
C SER A 102 10.83 9.37 -9.83
N ILE A 103 10.51 8.81 -8.66
CA ILE A 103 9.51 7.76 -8.50
C ILE A 103 8.13 8.43 -8.40
N PRO A 104 7.20 8.15 -9.33
CA PRO A 104 5.84 8.64 -9.22
C PRO A 104 5.14 8.10 -7.97
N VAL A 105 4.54 8.99 -7.19
CA VAL A 105 3.73 8.65 -6.01
C VAL A 105 2.32 9.18 -6.18
N LEU A 106 1.33 8.31 -6.00
CA LEU A 106 -0.08 8.67 -5.89
C LEU A 106 -0.49 8.71 -4.42
N LEU A 107 -0.53 9.93 -3.90
CA LEU A 107 -0.93 10.22 -2.53
C LEU A 107 -2.43 10.59 -2.52
N PRO A 108 -3.29 9.87 -1.78
CA PRO A 108 -4.62 10.39 -1.50
C PRO A 108 -4.49 11.55 -0.50
N CYS A 109 -4.38 12.79 -0.99
CA CYS A 109 -3.91 13.93 -0.17
C CYS A 109 -4.96 14.63 0.71
N ASP A 110 -6.26 14.41 0.51
CA ASP A 110 -7.29 15.28 1.10
C ASP A 110 -8.34 14.48 1.87
N ALA A 111 -8.64 14.88 3.10
CA ALA A 111 -9.59 14.18 3.98
C ALA A 111 -11.03 14.16 3.43
N VAL A 112 -11.44 15.19 2.68
CA VAL A 112 -12.73 15.23 1.97
C VAL A 112 -12.70 14.27 0.79
N ILE A 113 -11.59 14.23 0.03
CA ILE A 113 -11.41 13.27 -1.07
C ILE A 113 -11.36 11.84 -0.52
N ARG A 114 -10.61 11.58 0.55
CA ARG A 114 -10.55 10.28 1.26
C ARG A 114 -11.94 9.88 1.75
N ALA A 115 -12.69 10.80 2.36
CA ALA A 115 -14.06 10.52 2.81
C ALA A 115 -15.03 10.28 1.65
N TRP A 116 -14.89 11.01 0.53
CA TRP A 116 -15.72 10.83 -0.65
C TRP A 116 -15.41 9.51 -1.38
N ILE A 117 -14.12 9.21 -1.61
CA ILE A 117 -13.66 7.93 -2.17
C ILE A 117 -14.12 6.79 -1.25
N GLY A 118 -13.86 6.90 0.04
CA GLY A 118 -14.27 5.91 1.04
C GLY A 118 -15.78 5.68 1.02
N ARG A 119 -16.62 6.73 1.03
CA ARG A 119 -18.09 6.55 0.97
C ARG A 119 -18.58 5.98 -0.36
N SER A 120 -18.03 6.43 -1.49
CA SER A 120 -18.47 5.97 -2.81
C SER A 120 -17.99 4.55 -3.15
N LEU A 121 -16.91 4.09 -2.52
CA LEU A 121 -16.25 2.82 -2.83
C LEU A 121 -16.19 1.83 -1.66
N SER A 122 -16.69 2.16 -0.46
CA SER A 122 -16.92 1.19 0.62
C SER A 122 -18.31 0.53 0.49
N GLU A 123 -18.57 -0.53 1.24
CA GLU A 123 -19.80 -1.35 1.14
C GLU A 123 -21.03 -0.79 1.84
N HIS A 124 -20.96 0.42 2.41
CA HIS A 124 -22.16 1.03 2.98
C HIS A 124 -22.98 1.71 1.90
N GLU A 125 -23.84 0.91 1.24
CA GLU A 125 -25.14 1.40 0.83
C GLU A 125 -25.84 1.95 2.08
N LEU A 126 -26.40 3.16 1.94
CA LEU A 126 -27.26 3.82 2.94
C LEU A 126 -28.43 2.91 3.36
#